data_AF-A0A8C4R8F3-F1
#
_entry.id   AF-A0A8C4R8F3-F1
#
_cell.length_a   1.000
_cell.length_b   1.000
_cell.length_c   1.000
_cell.angle_alpha   90.00
_cell.angle_beta   90.00
_cell.angle_gamma   90.00
#
_symmetry.space_group_name_H-M   'P 1'
#
loop_
_entity.id
_entity.type
_entity.pdbx_description
1 polymer ?
#
loop_
_entity_poly.entity_id
_entity_poly.type
_entity_poly.pdbx_seq_one_letter_code
_entity_poly.pdbx_strand_id
1 'polypeptide(L)'
;VELKAGLNTHIHLEKHKGWLFKKRKWPLKGWHKMKRGKLHGSMDVSAAALLIKKKALCIDLDNEEGIYHLKVQWVVHHKPMSNEKQSNRAKACNDRCKQRYLSFFWQYCRANKCGNGSFTLPRKYRRVSKQEVTLHTLKHVPKRCHKTHDFEILFLKKKMEGTVEWKGKGFSDDGEIGLFQTGRRTQLPAQAPEIRGVGLWEILRKNIGKDLSKVVMPVELNEPVNTLQRLCEELEYSELLDRASERDDPAQRMVLVAAFVVSALACTATRAGRKPFNPLLGETYECVREDHGFKFHAEQVSHHPPISACHCESRNFNFWQDIRWKNKFWGKSMEIVPEGTVHVTLPKYGDHYSWNKVASCIHNILAGQRWIEHYGEINIVNHNDKSCHCKLSFLKASYWSSNCNEVHGSVYDKDGRVLHHLFGTWNEGIHCGTQRTAKCIWRPGTLPTEHELYYGFTRFAIELNEMDPATKTLLPPTDTRFRPDQRFLEEGNLEAASESKLRLEEQQRKRRQLLEENNIEHKPRFFKKVKGSDGKESWIDNGTYWDLRKDPGFVNLEHALLW
;
A
#
# COMPACT_ATOMS: atom_id res chain seq x y z
N VAL A 1 50.07 -2.25 -15.00
CA VAL A 1 50.81 -1.34 -15.90
C VAL A 1 50.05 -0.02 -15.95
N GLU A 2 50.78 1.09 -15.86
CA GLU A 2 50.36 2.43 -15.46
C GLU A 2 49.25 3.12 -16.28
N LEU A 3 48.63 4.11 -15.62
CA LEU A 3 47.69 5.14 -16.08
C LEU A 3 48.23 6.04 -17.21
N LYS A 4 47.35 6.54 -18.11
CA LYS A 4 46.96 7.97 -18.21
C LYS A 4 46.15 8.33 -19.47
N ALA A 5 44.96 8.87 -19.24
CA ALA A 5 44.30 10.05 -19.85
C ALA A 5 42.80 9.89 -19.53
N GLY A 6 42.14 10.68 -18.69
CA GLY A 6 42.22 12.12 -18.51
C GLY A 6 40.86 12.73 -18.86
N LEU A 7 39.81 12.43 -18.07
CA LEU A 7 38.51 13.10 -18.16
C LEU A 7 38.22 13.76 -16.82
N ASN A 8 38.54 15.06 -16.75
CA ASN A 8 38.23 15.92 -15.62
C ASN A 8 36.72 16.16 -15.54
N THR A 9 36.05 15.47 -14.62
CA THR A 9 34.70 15.84 -14.19
C THR A 9 34.80 16.94 -13.14
N HIS A 10 34.51 18.19 -13.51
CA HIS A 10 34.32 19.26 -12.53
C HIS A 10 32.92 19.17 -11.91
N ILE A 11 32.87 18.81 -10.62
CA ILE A 11 31.66 18.82 -9.80
C ILE A 11 31.43 20.25 -9.32
N HIS A 12 30.38 20.91 -9.80
CA HIS A 12 29.93 22.19 -9.22
C HIS A 12 28.87 21.93 -8.14
N LEU A 13 29.22 22.32 -6.92
CA LEU A 13 28.40 22.24 -5.72
C LEU A 13 27.70 23.58 -5.48
N GLU A 14 26.37 23.59 -5.30
CA GLU A 14 25.64 24.78 -4.83
C GLU A 14 25.37 24.71 -3.32
N LYS A 15 25.60 25.83 -2.63
CA LYS A 15 25.50 25.97 -1.17
C LYS A 15 24.24 26.72 -0.75
N HIS A 16 23.49 26.18 0.19
CA HIS A 16 22.36 26.84 0.86
C HIS A 16 22.55 26.85 2.37
N LYS A 17 22.21 27.94 3.05
CA LYS A 17 22.40 28.09 4.50
C LYS A 17 21.07 27.97 5.25
N GLY A 18 21.06 27.26 6.38
CA GLY A 18 19.88 27.07 7.25
C GLY A 18 20.24 26.87 8.72
N TRP A 19 19.23 26.62 9.58
CA TRP A 19 19.37 26.40 11.04
C TRP A 19 18.88 24.98 11.48
N LEU A 20 19.73 24.24 12.20
CA LEU A 20 19.74 22.85 12.64
C LEU A 20 19.73 22.96 14.16
N PHE A 21 18.57 22.72 14.71
CA PHE A 21 18.32 23.10 16.09
C PHE A 21 18.74 21.98 17.05
N LYS A 22 18.38 20.75 16.68
CA LYS A 22 18.46 19.58 17.56
C LYS A 22 18.60 18.33 16.70
N LYS A 23 19.43 17.38 17.14
CA LYS A 23 19.55 16.03 16.55
C LYS A 23 18.89 15.03 17.48
N ARG A 24 18.19 14.04 16.91
CA ARG A 24 17.64 12.90 17.64
C ARG A 24 18.27 11.63 17.08
N LYS A 25 18.98 10.88 17.92
CA LYS A 25 19.51 9.55 17.58
C LYS A 25 18.52 8.49 18.06
N TRP A 26 18.23 7.51 17.21
CA TRP A 26 17.51 6.30 17.58
C TRP A 26 18.28 5.53 18.68
N PRO A 27 17.63 4.85 19.65
CA PRO A 27 16.21 4.86 20.08
C PRO A 27 16.06 5.69 21.36
N LEU A 28 15.02 6.50 21.43
CA LEU A 28 15.21 7.89 21.81
C LEU A 28 15.30 8.12 23.34
N LYS A 29 16.31 8.88 23.79
CA LYS A 29 16.13 9.81 24.94
C LYS A 29 16.69 11.19 24.61
N GLY A 30 15.79 12.18 24.57
CA GLY A 30 16.10 13.61 24.54
C GLY A 30 16.47 14.20 23.17
N TRP A 31 16.16 15.47 22.99
CA TRP A 31 16.73 16.27 21.90
C TRP A 31 18.09 16.79 22.32
N HIS A 32 19.13 16.48 21.55
CA HIS A 32 20.47 16.99 21.84
C HIS A 32 20.73 18.28 21.06
N LYS A 33 21.09 19.34 21.79
CA LYS A 33 21.62 20.58 21.20
C LYS A 33 23.04 20.33 20.71
N MET A 34 23.32 20.75 19.48
CA MET A 34 24.61 20.54 18.83
C MET A 34 25.64 21.61 19.27
N LYS A 35 26.92 21.24 19.45
CA LYS A 35 28.02 22.17 19.84
C LYS A 35 28.51 23.02 18.64
N ARG A 36 28.88 24.28 18.91
CA ARG A 36 29.32 25.30 17.95
C ARG A 36 30.61 24.91 17.20
N GLY A 37 30.67 25.21 15.90
CA GLY A 37 31.92 25.22 15.12
C GLY A 37 32.52 23.86 14.77
N LYS A 38 31.81 22.75 15.02
CA LYS A 38 32.27 21.39 14.70
C LYS A 38 31.43 20.83 13.56
N LEU A 39 32.07 20.24 12.55
CA LEU A 39 31.39 19.44 11.53
C LEU A 39 30.80 18.20 12.22
N HIS A 40 29.50 17.97 12.06
CA HIS A 40 28.78 16.87 12.74
C HIS A 40 28.43 15.70 11.82
N GLY A 41 28.81 15.79 10.54
CA GLY A 41 28.57 14.77 9.51
C GLY A 41 28.08 15.39 8.20
N SER A 42 28.03 14.56 7.15
CA SER A 42 27.40 14.83 5.86
C SER A 42 26.28 13.82 5.65
N MET A 43 25.18 14.22 5.01
CA MET A 43 24.03 13.36 4.77
C MET A 43 23.57 13.49 3.32
N ASP A 44 23.33 12.37 2.68
CA ASP A 44 22.66 12.33 1.38
C ASP A 44 21.15 12.52 1.58
N VAL A 45 20.63 13.65 1.10
CA VAL A 45 19.22 14.00 1.21
C VAL A 45 18.36 13.20 0.22
N SER A 46 18.95 12.59 -0.81
CA SER A 46 18.22 11.79 -1.79
C SER A 46 17.67 10.49 -1.18
N ALA A 47 18.41 9.92 -0.22
CA ALA A 47 18.05 8.72 0.55
C ALA A 47 17.25 9.03 1.83
N ALA A 48 17.03 10.32 2.16
CA ALA A 48 16.32 10.71 3.37
C ALA A 48 14.80 10.89 3.13
N ALA A 49 13.98 10.42 4.08
CA ALA A 49 12.56 10.74 4.16
C ALA A 49 12.38 12.18 4.69
N LEU A 50 11.57 12.97 4.00
CA LEU A 50 11.39 14.40 4.27
C LEU A 50 9.96 14.68 4.71
N LEU A 51 9.80 15.24 5.92
CA LEU A 51 8.51 15.63 6.47
C LEU A 51 8.45 17.16 6.69
N ILE A 52 7.51 17.84 6.02
CA ILE A 52 7.33 19.28 6.15
C ILE A 52 6.20 19.59 7.14
N LYS A 53 6.54 20.27 8.23
CA LYS A 53 5.57 20.71 9.23
C LYS A 53 5.22 22.17 8.98
N LYS A 54 4.22 22.38 8.10
CA LYS A 54 3.77 23.71 7.64
C LYS A 54 3.45 24.69 8.79
N LYS A 55 2.75 24.22 9.84
CA LYS A 55 2.39 25.04 11.01
C LYS A 55 3.60 25.46 11.86
N ALA A 56 4.66 24.67 11.85
CA ALA A 56 5.86 24.90 12.67
C ALA A 56 7.05 25.49 11.88
N LEU A 57 6.87 25.74 10.57
CA LEU A 57 7.90 26.25 9.65
C LEU A 57 9.21 25.46 9.72
N CYS A 58 9.09 24.13 9.76
CA CYS A 58 10.22 23.24 9.87
C CYS A 58 10.13 22.04 8.92
N ILE A 59 11.29 21.49 8.64
CA ILE A 59 11.53 20.32 7.80
C ILE A 59 12.26 19.31 8.66
N ASP A 60 11.69 18.12 8.79
CA ASP A 60 12.37 16.98 9.37
C ASP A 60 12.98 16.16 8.24
N LEU A 61 14.28 15.86 8.35
CA LEU A 61 14.97 14.91 7.47
C LEU A 61 15.34 13.66 8.28
N ASP A 62 14.92 12.51 7.80
CA ASP A 62 15.17 11.21 8.42
C ASP A 62 15.97 10.34 7.45
N ASN A 63 17.18 9.93 7.86
CA ASN A 63 18.11 9.17 7.01
C ASN A 63 18.46 7.81 7.62
N GLU A 64 17.52 7.18 8.34
CA GLU A 64 17.68 5.90 9.05
C GLU A 64 18.61 5.97 10.29
N GLU A 65 19.69 6.77 10.23
CA GLU A 65 20.63 6.97 11.35
C GLU A 65 20.20 8.06 12.36
N GLY A 66 19.27 8.93 11.98
CA GLY A 66 18.72 9.95 12.88
C GLY A 66 17.78 10.94 12.20
N ILE A 67 17.05 11.69 13.04
CA ILE A 67 16.13 12.73 12.59
C ILE A 67 16.73 14.11 12.84
N TYR A 68 16.77 14.92 11.77
CA TYR A 68 17.30 16.28 11.76
C TYR A 68 16.17 17.29 11.65
N HIS A 69 16.04 18.16 12.65
CA HIS A 69 15.02 19.22 12.67
C HIS A 69 15.58 20.54 12.13
N LEU A 70 15.14 20.93 10.94
CA LEU A 70 15.54 22.16 10.27
C LEU A 70 14.44 23.20 10.42
N LYS A 71 14.77 24.37 10.97
CA LYS A 71 13.84 25.51 11.04
C LYS A 71 14.20 26.52 9.97
N VAL A 72 13.25 26.80 9.08
CA VAL A 72 13.47 27.72 7.96
C VAL A 72 13.30 29.15 8.46
N GLN A 73 14.35 29.96 8.39
CA GLN A 73 14.28 31.39 8.73
C GLN A 73 14.20 32.21 7.45
N TRP A 74 13.23 33.12 7.37
CA TRP A 74 13.17 34.15 6.34
C TRP A 74 13.72 35.47 6.91
N VAL A 75 14.73 36.04 6.24
CA VAL A 75 15.15 37.43 6.46
C VAL A 75 14.39 38.27 5.44
N VAL A 76 13.40 39.04 5.90
CA VAL A 76 12.75 40.06 5.07
C VAL A 76 13.50 41.37 5.32
N HIS A 77 14.19 41.89 4.30
CA HIS A 77 14.67 43.27 4.34
C HIS A 77 13.47 44.21 4.22
N HIS A 78 13.06 44.81 5.34
CA HIS A 78 12.06 45.88 5.32
C HIS A 78 12.74 47.22 5.02
N LYS A 79 12.18 48.00 4.08
CA LYS A 79 12.19 49.47 4.22
C LYS A 79 11.11 49.84 5.24
N PRO A 80 11.39 50.71 6.22
CA PRO A 80 10.41 51.06 7.24
C PRO A 80 9.21 51.77 6.58
N MET A 81 8.00 51.30 6.84
CA MET A 81 6.76 51.98 6.48
C MET A 81 5.95 52.28 7.75
N SER A 82 5.34 53.46 7.76
CA SER A 82 4.96 54.24 8.95
C SER A 82 3.57 53.98 9.52
N ASN A 83 2.95 52.80 9.32
CA ASN A 83 1.59 52.61 9.84
C ASN A 83 1.21 51.18 10.28
N GLU A 84 0.64 51.10 11.49
CA GLU A 84 0.41 49.87 12.27
C GLU A 84 -0.72 48.99 11.71
N LYS A 85 -1.74 49.58 11.07
CA LYS A 85 -2.83 48.83 10.41
C LYS A 85 -2.39 48.11 9.12
N GLN A 86 -1.35 48.59 8.43
CA GLN A 86 -0.77 47.91 7.27
C GLN A 86 0.22 46.79 7.66
N SER A 87 0.82 46.87 8.86
CA SER A 87 1.71 45.84 9.42
C SER A 87 1.01 44.49 9.63
N ASN A 88 -0.23 44.48 10.14
CA ASN A 88 -0.99 43.23 10.34
C ASN A 88 -1.46 42.59 9.02
N ARG A 89 -1.84 43.39 8.02
CA ARG A 89 -2.13 42.91 6.65
C ARG A 89 -0.87 42.39 5.95
N ALA A 90 0.27 43.06 6.13
CA ALA A 90 1.57 42.61 5.63
C ALA A 90 2.01 41.29 6.31
N LYS A 91 1.81 41.13 7.62
CA LYS A 91 2.06 39.87 8.35
C LYS A 91 1.21 38.70 7.81
N ALA A 92 -0.10 38.91 7.63
CA ALA A 92 -1.01 37.89 7.11
C ALA A 92 -0.78 37.58 5.60
N CYS A 93 -0.27 38.54 4.83
CA CYS A 93 0.18 38.33 3.46
C CYS A 93 1.51 37.55 3.44
N ASN A 94 2.42 37.85 4.36
CA ASN A 94 3.72 37.19 4.53
C ASN A 94 3.57 35.74 4.97
N ASP A 95 2.63 35.41 5.86
CA ASP A 95 2.37 34.02 6.26
C ASP A 95 1.71 33.19 5.15
N ARG A 96 0.86 33.82 4.31
CA ARG A 96 0.36 33.19 3.07
C ARG A 96 1.46 33.00 2.01
N CYS A 97 2.37 33.96 1.86
CA CYS A 97 3.51 33.84 0.95
C CYS A 97 4.52 32.78 1.42
N LYS A 98 4.80 32.68 2.73
CA LYS A 98 5.64 31.64 3.33
C LYS A 98 5.07 30.24 3.11
N GLN A 99 3.76 30.07 3.27
CA GLN A 99 3.09 28.80 2.98
C GLN A 99 3.12 28.44 1.48
N ARG A 100 2.96 29.43 0.59
CA ARG A 100 3.11 29.24 -0.86
C ARG A 100 4.54 28.88 -1.26
N TYR A 101 5.55 29.48 -0.64
CA TYR A 101 6.96 29.16 -0.91
C TYR A 101 7.36 27.78 -0.39
N LEU A 102 6.91 27.37 0.80
CA LEU A 102 7.12 25.99 1.27
C LEU A 102 6.40 24.96 0.37
N SER A 103 5.25 25.33 -0.19
CA SER A 103 4.55 24.55 -1.21
C SER A 103 5.33 24.50 -2.53
N PHE A 104 5.97 25.60 -2.93
CA PHE A 104 6.81 25.68 -4.13
C PHE A 104 8.13 24.92 -3.96
N PHE A 105 8.79 25.02 -2.81
CA PHE A 105 9.98 24.24 -2.46
C PHE A 105 9.67 22.73 -2.40
N TRP A 106 8.50 22.36 -1.87
CA TRP A 106 8.00 20.98 -1.94
C TRP A 106 7.76 20.53 -3.38
N GLN A 107 7.14 21.36 -4.22
CA GLN A 107 6.95 21.08 -5.65
C GLN A 107 8.27 21.02 -6.43
N TYR A 108 9.26 21.85 -6.08
CA TYR A 108 10.59 21.89 -6.70
C TYR A 108 11.47 20.69 -6.31
N CYS A 109 11.46 20.30 -5.03
CA CYS A 109 12.12 19.07 -4.56
C CYS A 109 11.41 17.83 -5.13
N ARG A 110 10.09 17.88 -5.31
CA ARG A 110 9.31 16.84 -5.99
C ARG A 110 9.62 16.79 -7.48
N ALA A 111 9.69 17.92 -8.19
CA ALA A 111 10.03 17.99 -9.61
C ALA A 111 11.46 17.52 -9.90
N ASN A 112 12.43 17.84 -9.03
CA ASN A 112 13.80 17.31 -9.14
C ASN A 112 13.93 15.84 -8.71
N LYS A 113 12.99 15.31 -7.91
CA LYS A 113 12.85 13.86 -7.67
C LYS A 113 12.08 13.14 -8.79
N CYS A 114 11.31 13.87 -9.59
CA CYS A 114 10.34 13.32 -10.53
C CYS A 114 10.51 13.84 -11.97
N GLY A 115 11.68 14.31 -12.43
CA GLY A 115 12.02 14.50 -13.86
C GLY A 115 11.15 15.40 -14.77
N ASN A 116 9.94 15.83 -14.40
CA ASN A 116 9.01 16.51 -15.29
C ASN A 116 8.98 18.02 -15.05
N GLY A 117 9.22 18.79 -16.12
CA GLY A 117 9.12 20.24 -16.13
C GLY A 117 8.53 20.78 -17.42
N SER A 118 7.19 20.86 -17.50
CA SER A 118 6.55 22.01 -18.12
C SER A 118 5.40 22.48 -17.20
N PHE A 119 5.49 23.71 -16.69
CA PHE A 119 4.39 24.40 -16.03
C PHE A 119 4.42 25.88 -16.38
N THR A 120 3.28 26.35 -16.86
CA THR A 120 2.99 27.71 -17.32
C THR A 120 2.72 28.64 -16.12
N LEU A 121 3.45 29.76 -16.06
CA LEU A 121 3.31 30.79 -15.02
C LEU A 121 1.94 31.53 -15.12
N PRO A 122 1.37 32.00 -13.99
CA PRO A 122 0.29 32.99 -14.01
C PRO A 122 0.71 34.28 -14.71
N ARG A 123 -0.21 34.89 -15.48
CA ARG A 123 -0.07 35.97 -16.48
C ARG A 123 0.64 37.29 -16.09
N LYS A 124 1.36 37.41 -14.95
CA LYS A 124 2.01 38.67 -14.53
C LYS A 124 3.54 38.73 -14.62
N TYR A 125 4.21 37.69 -15.12
CA TYR A 125 5.65 37.76 -15.39
C TYR A 125 5.96 37.02 -16.70
N ARG A 126 6.33 37.74 -17.76
CA ARG A 126 6.82 37.19 -19.02
C ARG A 126 8.16 37.84 -19.41
N ARG A 127 9.07 36.99 -19.89
CA ARG A 127 10.49 37.19 -20.29
C ARG A 127 11.44 37.33 -19.08
N VAL A 128 12.45 36.48 -18.90
CA VAL A 128 13.58 36.16 -19.80
C VAL A 128 14.07 34.70 -19.64
N SER A 129 14.62 34.15 -20.71
CA SER A 129 15.29 32.83 -20.86
C SER A 129 16.77 32.85 -20.46
N LYS A 130 17.31 31.69 -20.04
CA LYS A 130 18.74 31.28 -19.96
C LYS A 130 19.75 32.24 -19.28
N GLN A 131 20.31 31.73 -18.16
CA GLN A 131 21.62 31.98 -17.52
C GLN A 131 22.05 33.38 -17.02
N GLU A 132 22.82 33.31 -15.91
CA GLU A 132 23.74 34.27 -15.24
C GLU A 132 23.23 35.51 -14.46
N VAL A 133 23.82 35.74 -13.27
CA VAL A 133 24.54 36.96 -12.78
C VAL A 133 24.94 36.71 -11.29
N THR A 134 26.21 36.51 -10.89
CA THR A 134 27.38 37.40 -10.60
C THR A 134 27.51 37.88 -9.13
N LEU A 135 28.76 37.86 -8.65
CA LEU A 135 29.33 37.93 -7.28
C LEU A 135 29.20 39.26 -6.48
N HIS A 136 29.43 39.23 -5.15
CA HIS A 136 30.58 39.86 -4.44
C HIS A 136 30.54 39.75 -2.89
N THR A 137 31.73 39.72 -2.27
CA THR A 137 32.04 39.60 -0.82
C THR A 137 32.36 40.95 -0.14
N LEU A 138 31.91 41.20 1.10
CA LEU A 138 32.70 41.57 2.31
C LEU A 138 31.93 42.36 3.40
N LYS A 139 32.22 41.99 4.66
CA LYS A 139 32.27 42.76 5.93
C LYS A 139 31.22 43.86 6.20
N HIS A 140 30.25 43.57 7.08
CA HIS A 140 30.09 44.11 8.46
C HIS A 140 28.72 43.69 9.04
N VAL A 141 28.67 43.29 10.31
CA VAL A 141 27.42 42.92 11.01
C VAL A 141 27.26 43.86 12.23
N PRO A 142 26.13 44.58 12.38
CA PRO A 142 25.82 45.26 13.63
C PRO A 142 25.42 44.27 14.73
N LYS A 143 25.98 44.46 15.92
CA LYS A 143 25.68 43.73 17.15
C LYS A 143 24.23 43.96 17.57
N ARG A 144 23.41 42.90 17.60
CA ARG A 144 22.38 42.56 18.63
C ARG A 144 21.27 41.67 18.04
N CYS A 145 21.42 40.35 18.15
CA CYS A 145 20.28 39.45 18.34
C CYS A 145 20.76 38.10 18.90
N HIS A 146 20.01 37.54 19.83
CA HIS A 146 20.43 36.43 20.69
C HIS A 146 20.28 35.04 20.03
N LYS A 147 21.37 34.25 20.07
CA LYS A 147 21.50 32.77 20.03
C LYS A 147 20.91 32.00 18.82
N THR A 148 21.67 31.89 17.71
CA THR A 148 21.51 30.85 16.65
C THR A 148 22.86 30.52 15.94
N HIS A 149 22.99 29.35 15.28
CA HIS A 149 24.22 28.83 14.61
C HIS A 149 24.04 28.55 13.10
N ASP A 150 24.95 29.02 12.24
CA ASP A 150 24.94 28.78 10.79
C ASP A 150 25.44 27.37 10.40
N PHE A 151 24.85 26.74 9.37
CA PHE A 151 25.49 25.63 8.61
C PHE A 151 25.05 25.62 7.14
N GLU A 152 25.85 24.90 6.35
CA GLU A 152 25.80 24.75 4.89
C GLU A 152 25.15 23.42 4.49
N ILE A 153 24.22 23.47 3.53
CA ILE A 153 23.68 22.34 2.78
C ILE A 153 24.26 22.44 1.36
N LEU A 154 24.91 21.38 0.92
CA LEU A 154 25.54 21.26 -0.40
C LEU A 154 24.70 20.34 -1.28
N PHE A 155 24.25 20.83 -2.43
CA PHE A 155 23.57 20.01 -3.43
C PHE A 155 24.59 19.51 -4.47
N LEU A 156 24.67 18.20 -4.65
CA LEU A 156 25.50 17.54 -5.66
C LEU A 156 24.68 17.31 -6.93
N LYS A 157 25.16 17.81 -8.07
CA LYS A 157 24.66 17.43 -9.41
C LYS A 157 25.66 16.45 -10.04
N LYS A 158 25.22 15.22 -10.32
CA LYS A 158 25.99 14.27 -11.14
C LYS A 158 25.52 14.39 -12.60
N LYS A 159 26.41 14.82 -13.50
CA LYS A 159 26.18 14.79 -14.95
C LYS A 159 26.74 13.46 -15.45
N MET A 160 25.92 12.57 -15.97
CA MET A 160 26.39 11.40 -16.72
C MET A 160 26.26 11.75 -18.21
N GLU A 161 27.39 11.78 -18.92
CA GLU A 161 27.43 11.82 -20.38
C GLU A 161 28.13 10.54 -20.83
N GLY A 162 27.42 9.71 -21.61
CA GLY A 162 27.90 8.47 -22.20
C GLY A 162 26.76 7.71 -22.87
N THR A 163 26.80 7.61 -24.20
CA THR A 163 25.87 6.83 -25.03
C THR A 163 26.25 5.35 -24.99
N VAL A 164 25.29 4.47 -24.70
CA VAL A 164 25.39 3.02 -24.93
C VAL A 164 24.29 2.65 -25.92
N GLU A 165 24.67 2.34 -27.17
CA GLU A 165 23.74 1.84 -28.19
C GLU A 165 23.36 0.39 -27.89
N TRP A 166 22.05 0.13 -27.80
CA TRP A 166 21.49 -1.22 -27.92
C TRP A 166 20.74 -1.30 -29.26
N LYS A 167 21.16 -2.21 -30.15
CA LYS A 167 20.49 -2.49 -31.42
C LYS A 167 19.24 -3.35 -31.19
N GLY A 168 18.06 -2.74 -31.23
CA GLY A 168 16.76 -3.40 -31.38
C GLY A 168 15.86 -2.55 -32.29
N LYS A 169 15.20 -3.17 -33.28
CA LYS A 169 14.47 -2.52 -34.39
C LYS A 169 13.33 -1.58 -33.92
N GLY A 170 13.22 -0.40 -34.56
CA GLY A 170 12.31 0.74 -34.29
C GLY A 170 10.81 0.49 -34.51
N PHE A 171 9.86 1.41 -34.26
CA PHE A 171 9.81 2.90 -34.21
C PHE A 171 8.76 3.31 -33.13
N SER A 172 8.63 4.53 -32.60
CA SER A 172 8.98 5.89 -33.08
C SER A 172 9.30 6.86 -31.93
N ASP A 173 10.21 7.79 -32.21
CA ASP A 173 10.58 8.95 -31.40
C ASP A 173 9.37 9.84 -31.05
N ASP A 174 9.06 9.94 -29.76
CA ASP A 174 8.61 11.18 -29.13
C ASP A 174 9.08 11.15 -27.66
N GLY A 175 9.90 12.13 -27.30
CA GLY A 175 10.65 12.15 -26.04
C GLY A 175 9.77 12.43 -24.81
N GLU A 176 9.37 11.37 -24.11
CA GLU A 176 9.04 11.41 -22.69
C GLU A 176 9.91 10.41 -21.93
N ILE A 177 10.76 10.93 -21.04
CA ILE A 177 11.57 10.13 -20.12
C ILE A 177 10.63 9.64 -19.01
N GLY A 178 10.20 8.38 -19.11
CA GLY A 178 9.19 7.74 -18.29
C GLY A 178 9.43 7.82 -16.78
N LEU A 179 8.54 8.52 -16.08
CA LEU A 179 8.26 8.34 -14.66
C LEU A 179 7.31 7.16 -14.50
N PHE A 180 7.29 6.51 -13.33
CA PHE A 180 6.39 5.42 -12.92
C PHE A 180 4.89 5.74 -13.06
N GLN A 181 4.42 5.92 -14.28
CA GLN A 181 3.03 5.81 -14.69
C GLN A 181 2.85 4.33 -15.04
N THR A 182 2.21 3.58 -14.15
CA THR A 182 1.72 2.23 -14.48
C THR A 182 0.67 2.28 -15.61
N GLY A 183 0.29 3.46 -16.09
CA GLY A 183 -0.86 3.70 -16.98
C GLY A 183 -2.20 3.55 -16.27
N ARG A 184 -2.22 3.10 -15.01
CA ARG A 184 -3.43 2.76 -14.26
C ARG A 184 -4.10 3.98 -13.63
N ARG A 185 -5.41 3.89 -13.43
CA ARG A 185 -6.20 4.97 -12.80
C ARG A 185 -5.74 5.28 -11.39
N THR A 186 -5.87 6.55 -11.00
CA THR A 186 -5.50 7.05 -9.67
C THR A 186 -6.70 7.39 -8.79
N GLN A 187 -7.92 7.29 -9.32
CA GLN A 187 -9.18 7.55 -8.63
C GLN A 187 -10.31 6.69 -9.22
N LEU A 188 -11.39 6.52 -8.46
CA LEU A 188 -12.60 5.87 -8.96
C LEU A 188 -13.45 6.85 -9.80
N PRO A 189 -14.37 6.35 -10.64
CA PRO A 189 -15.28 7.20 -11.43
C PRO A 189 -16.22 8.06 -10.57
N ALA A 190 -16.65 7.55 -9.41
CA ALA A 190 -17.51 8.26 -8.47
C ALA A 190 -17.02 8.13 -7.02
N GLN A 191 -17.47 9.06 -6.18
CA GLN A 191 -17.24 9.02 -4.74
C GLN A 191 -18.17 8.02 -4.07
N ALA A 192 -17.74 7.50 -2.92
CA ALA A 192 -18.51 6.57 -2.12
C ALA A 192 -19.83 7.22 -1.64
N PRO A 193 -20.95 6.48 -1.65
CA PRO A 193 -22.23 6.99 -1.20
C PRO A 193 -22.22 7.25 0.30
N GLU A 194 -23.00 8.25 0.73
CA GLU A 194 -23.29 8.49 2.14
C GLU A 194 -24.14 7.36 2.72
N ILE A 195 -23.64 6.72 3.78
CA ILE A 195 -24.37 5.65 4.47
C ILE A 195 -25.40 6.29 5.41
N ARG A 196 -26.69 6.26 5.04
CA ARG A 196 -27.77 6.67 5.96
C ARG A 196 -27.96 5.57 7.02
N GLY A 197 -27.62 5.87 8.28
CA GLY A 197 -27.44 4.89 9.37
C GLY A 197 -28.66 4.06 9.80
N VAL A 198 -29.86 4.36 9.33
CA VAL A 198 -31.11 3.73 9.83
C VAL A 198 -31.28 2.29 9.32
N GLY A 199 -30.79 1.95 8.12
CA GLY A 199 -31.04 0.65 7.49
C GLY A 199 -30.22 -0.52 8.06
N LEU A 200 -28.97 -0.28 8.49
CA LEU A 200 -28.09 -1.36 8.94
C LEU A 200 -28.51 -1.96 10.28
N TRP A 201 -28.97 -1.13 11.22
CA TRP A 201 -29.41 -1.62 12.53
C TRP A 201 -30.60 -2.57 12.42
N GLU A 202 -31.59 -2.24 11.57
CA GLU A 202 -32.77 -3.07 11.41
C GLU A 202 -32.42 -4.46 10.86
N ILE A 203 -31.52 -4.52 9.88
CA ILE A 203 -31.03 -5.75 9.28
C ILE A 203 -30.28 -6.60 10.31
N LEU A 204 -29.35 -5.99 11.05
CA LEU A 204 -28.56 -6.73 12.05
C LEU A 204 -29.40 -7.19 13.23
N ARG A 205 -30.32 -6.36 13.71
CA ARG A 205 -31.25 -6.70 14.80
C ARG A 205 -32.12 -7.91 14.45
N LYS A 206 -32.58 -8.02 13.21
CA LYS A 206 -33.37 -9.17 12.71
C LYS A 206 -32.54 -10.46 12.55
N ASN A 207 -31.21 -10.35 12.57
CA ASN A 207 -30.29 -11.44 12.26
C ASN A 207 -29.21 -11.69 13.35
N ILE A 208 -29.48 -11.28 14.59
CA ILE A 208 -28.57 -11.54 15.73
C ILE A 208 -28.37 -13.05 15.91
N GLY A 209 -27.12 -13.49 16.02
CA GLY A 209 -26.75 -14.89 16.22
C GLY A 209 -26.86 -15.79 14.97
N LYS A 210 -27.32 -15.25 13.82
CA LYS A 210 -27.38 -15.98 12.55
C LYS A 210 -26.09 -15.80 11.74
N ASP A 211 -25.85 -16.73 10.82
CA ASP A 211 -24.81 -16.58 9.80
C ASP A 211 -25.20 -15.46 8.82
N LEU A 212 -24.44 -14.36 8.86
CA LEU A 212 -24.67 -13.17 8.05
C LEU A 212 -24.41 -13.39 6.55
N SER A 213 -23.78 -14.50 6.14
CA SER A 213 -23.63 -14.84 4.73
C SER A 213 -24.97 -15.05 4.02
N LYS A 214 -26.03 -15.38 4.77
CA LYS A 214 -27.41 -15.56 4.26
C LYS A 214 -28.25 -14.29 4.27
N VAL A 215 -27.70 -13.17 4.75
CA VAL A 215 -28.42 -11.90 4.86
C VAL A 215 -28.02 -10.98 3.71
N VAL A 216 -29.01 -10.58 2.91
CA VAL A 216 -28.82 -9.61 1.83
C VAL A 216 -28.56 -8.24 2.46
N MET A 217 -27.36 -7.72 2.24
CA MET A 217 -26.96 -6.39 2.71
C MET A 217 -27.26 -5.35 1.62
N PRO A 218 -27.74 -4.14 1.97
CA PRO A 218 -27.89 -3.03 1.04
C PRO A 218 -26.57 -2.73 0.30
N VAL A 219 -26.67 -2.36 -0.97
CA VAL A 219 -25.49 -2.15 -1.84
C VAL A 219 -24.64 -0.95 -1.41
N GLU A 220 -25.21 0.01 -0.70
CA GLU A 220 -24.54 1.20 -0.18
C GLU A 220 -23.51 0.87 0.91
N LEU A 221 -23.66 -0.28 1.57
CA LEU A 221 -22.71 -0.80 2.54
C LEU A 221 -21.55 -1.55 1.88
N ASN A 222 -21.69 -1.87 0.59
CA ASN A 222 -20.62 -2.49 -0.15
C ASN A 222 -19.53 -1.48 -0.52
N GLU A 223 -18.34 -2.01 -0.78
CA GLU A 223 -17.27 -1.35 -1.53
C GLU A 223 -17.20 -1.99 -2.93
N PRO A 224 -16.78 -1.27 -3.98
CA PRO A 224 -16.79 -1.75 -5.37
C PRO A 224 -15.64 -2.74 -5.68
N VAL A 225 -15.38 -3.66 -4.74
CA VAL A 225 -14.52 -4.82 -4.92
C VAL A 225 -15.16 -6.07 -4.30
N ASN A 226 -14.85 -7.25 -4.82
CA ASN A 226 -15.33 -8.53 -4.27
C ASN A 226 -14.24 -9.24 -3.43
N THR A 227 -14.59 -10.38 -2.83
CA THR A 227 -13.63 -11.20 -2.07
C THR A 227 -12.44 -11.69 -2.90
N LEU A 228 -12.60 -11.99 -4.20
CA LEU A 228 -11.50 -12.42 -5.07
C LEU A 228 -10.45 -11.32 -5.24
N GLN A 229 -10.91 -10.08 -5.39
CA GLN A 229 -10.07 -8.88 -5.42
C GLN A 229 -9.41 -8.61 -4.06
N ARG A 230 -10.13 -8.84 -2.94
CA ARG A 230 -9.53 -8.76 -1.59
C ARG A 230 -8.38 -9.75 -1.39
N LEU A 231 -8.45 -10.95 -1.98
CA LEU A 231 -7.33 -11.90 -1.97
C LEU A 231 -6.13 -11.37 -2.73
N CYS A 232 -6.36 -10.66 -3.84
CA CYS A 232 -5.28 -10.01 -4.61
C CYS A 232 -4.63 -8.85 -3.84
N GLU A 233 -5.35 -8.14 -2.98
CA GLU A 233 -4.79 -7.06 -2.13
C GLU A 233 -3.71 -7.54 -1.17
N GLU A 234 -3.68 -8.83 -0.82
CA GLU A 234 -2.62 -9.40 0.01
C GLU A 234 -1.25 -9.35 -0.67
N LEU A 235 -1.22 -9.13 -1.99
CA LEU A 235 -0.01 -8.98 -2.80
C LEU A 235 0.42 -7.52 -3.02
N GLU A 236 -0.23 -6.53 -2.36
CA GLU A 236 0.14 -5.11 -2.47
C GLU A 236 1.64 -4.89 -2.14
N TYR A 237 2.17 -5.64 -1.17
CA TYR A 237 3.58 -5.57 -0.74
C TYR A 237 4.38 -6.82 -1.13
N SER A 238 4.09 -7.37 -2.31
CA SER A 238 4.75 -8.57 -2.87
C SER A 238 6.27 -8.44 -3.01
N GLU A 239 6.81 -7.22 -3.08
CA GLU A 239 8.27 -6.97 -3.11
C GLU A 239 8.99 -7.48 -1.85
N LEU A 240 8.28 -7.72 -0.75
CA LEU A 240 8.82 -8.39 0.42
C LEU A 240 9.22 -9.84 0.14
N LEU A 241 8.46 -10.53 -0.73
CA LEU A 241 8.77 -11.90 -1.17
C LEU A 241 9.95 -11.91 -2.16
N ASP A 242 10.04 -10.92 -3.05
CA ASP A 242 11.20 -10.74 -3.92
C ASP A 242 12.47 -10.54 -3.10
N ARG A 243 12.43 -9.61 -2.14
CA ARG A 243 13.54 -9.38 -1.19
C ARG A 243 13.87 -10.61 -0.37
N ALA A 244 12.89 -11.46 -0.05
CA ALA A 244 13.11 -12.72 0.66
C ALA A 244 13.85 -13.72 -0.25
N SER A 245 13.46 -13.82 -1.53
CA SER A 245 14.16 -14.66 -2.52
C SER A 245 15.61 -14.21 -2.79
N GLU A 246 16.02 -13.04 -2.32
CA GLU A 246 17.40 -12.54 -2.41
C GLU A 246 18.26 -12.85 -1.16
N ARG A 247 17.69 -13.38 -0.07
CA ARG A 247 18.45 -13.66 1.16
C ARG A 247 18.88 -15.11 1.26
N ASP A 248 20.19 -15.32 1.39
CA ASP A 248 20.76 -16.66 1.58
C ASP A 248 20.43 -17.24 2.97
N ASP A 249 20.34 -16.39 4.00
CA ASP A 249 20.01 -16.79 5.37
C ASP A 249 18.50 -17.11 5.53
N PRO A 250 18.12 -18.36 5.86
CA PRO A 250 16.71 -18.76 6.07
C PRO A 250 16.00 -17.93 7.14
N ALA A 251 16.69 -17.50 8.20
CA ALA A 251 16.11 -16.69 9.26
C ALA A 251 15.75 -15.28 8.76
N GLN A 252 16.58 -14.69 7.89
CA GLN A 252 16.26 -13.41 7.24
C GLN A 252 15.13 -13.54 6.22
N ARG A 253 15.04 -14.66 5.49
CA ARG A 253 13.87 -14.96 4.64
C ARG A 253 12.60 -15.01 5.48
N MET A 254 12.63 -15.72 6.60
CA MET A 254 11.51 -15.83 7.54
C MET A 254 11.06 -14.45 8.07
N VAL A 255 11.99 -13.55 8.40
CA VAL A 255 11.67 -12.17 8.81
C VAL A 255 10.90 -11.40 7.73
N LEU A 256 11.30 -11.54 6.46
CA LEU A 256 10.63 -10.87 5.33
C LEU A 256 9.28 -11.49 5.01
N VAL A 257 9.16 -12.82 5.07
CA VAL A 257 7.87 -13.53 4.96
C VAL A 257 6.94 -13.10 6.08
N ALA A 258 7.41 -13.00 7.33
CA ALA A 258 6.61 -12.53 8.45
C ALA A 258 6.14 -11.07 8.26
N ALA A 259 6.98 -10.20 7.72
CA ALA A 259 6.57 -8.84 7.36
C ALA A 259 5.50 -8.83 6.25
N PHE A 260 5.63 -9.71 5.24
CA PHE A 260 4.63 -9.88 4.19
C PHE A 260 3.27 -10.31 4.77
N VAL A 261 3.26 -11.28 5.68
CA VAL A 261 2.04 -11.73 6.37
C VAL A 261 1.34 -10.58 7.10
N VAL A 262 2.08 -9.74 7.82
CA VAL A 262 1.48 -8.58 8.51
C VAL A 262 0.96 -7.55 7.50
N SER A 263 1.72 -7.29 6.43
CA SER A 263 1.38 -6.27 5.43
C SER A 263 0.04 -6.52 4.73
N ALA A 264 -0.36 -7.79 4.58
CA ALA A 264 -1.64 -8.18 3.98
C ALA A 264 -2.87 -7.64 4.73
N LEU A 265 -2.72 -7.31 6.02
CA LEU A 265 -3.80 -6.75 6.85
C LEU A 265 -3.85 -5.21 6.81
N ALA A 266 -2.83 -4.53 6.31
CA ALA A 266 -2.72 -3.08 6.39
C ALA A 266 -3.86 -2.34 5.68
N CYS A 267 -4.32 -2.87 4.55
CA CYS A 267 -5.40 -2.30 3.75
C CYS A 267 -6.75 -2.24 4.50
N THR A 268 -6.92 -3.00 5.59
CA THR A 268 -8.19 -3.04 6.35
C THR A 268 -8.36 -1.82 7.25
N ALA A 269 -7.28 -1.10 7.57
CA ALA A 269 -7.25 -0.02 8.58
C ALA A 269 -8.29 1.08 8.33
N THR A 270 -8.53 1.40 7.06
CA THR A 270 -9.45 2.46 6.61
C THR A 270 -10.80 1.93 6.12
N ARG A 271 -11.02 0.61 6.19
CA ARG A 271 -12.12 -0.08 5.50
C ARG A 271 -13.08 -0.82 6.44
N ALA A 272 -12.97 -0.62 7.75
CA ALA A 272 -13.83 -1.22 8.78
C ALA A 272 -15.34 -0.97 8.58
N GLY A 273 -15.72 0.05 7.81
CA GLY A 273 -17.11 0.40 7.54
C GLY A 273 -17.74 -0.24 6.30
N ARG A 274 -16.97 -0.95 5.46
CA ARG A 274 -17.39 -1.41 4.14
C ARG A 274 -17.32 -2.93 4.02
N LYS A 275 -18.18 -3.50 3.19
CA LYS A 275 -18.25 -4.96 2.93
C LYS A 275 -17.89 -5.24 1.46
N PRO A 276 -16.91 -6.10 1.13
CA PRO A 276 -16.72 -6.50 -0.25
C PRO A 276 -17.94 -7.25 -0.79
N PHE A 277 -18.15 -7.22 -2.11
CA PHE A 277 -19.16 -8.07 -2.73
C PHE A 277 -18.82 -9.55 -2.48
N ASN A 278 -19.86 -10.35 -2.22
CA ASN A 278 -19.70 -11.80 -2.20
C ASN A 278 -19.67 -12.30 -3.65
N PRO A 279 -18.59 -12.97 -4.10
CA PRO A 279 -18.53 -13.48 -5.46
C PRO A 279 -19.64 -14.50 -5.75
N LEU A 280 -20.10 -14.54 -7.00
CA LEU A 280 -21.00 -15.58 -7.48
C LEU A 280 -20.23 -16.89 -7.66
N LEU A 281 -20.89 -18.05 -7.54
CA LEU A 281 -20.26 -19.35 -7.78
C LEU A 281 -19.72 -19.44 -9.22
N GLY A 282 -18.45 -19.78 -9.39
CA GLY A 282 -17.75 -19.76 -10.69
C GLY A 282 -17.34 -18.37 -11.18
N GLU A 283 -17.58 -17.29 -10.41
CA GLU A 283 -16.98 -15.98 -10.69
C GLU A 283 -15.46 -16.07 -10.57
N THR A 284 -14.76 -15.38 -11.47
CA THR A 284 -13.30 -15.37 -11.55
C THR A 284 -12.75 -13.95 -11.44
N TYR A 285 -11.48 -13.83 -11.13
CA TYR A 285 -10.74 -12.57 -11.19
C TYR A 285 -9.30 -12.81 -11.56
N GLU A 286 -8.76 -12.09 -12.54
CA GLU A 286 -7.31 -12.03 -12.78
C GLU A 286 -6.69 -10.66 -12.49
N CYS A 287 -5.40 -10.63 -12.17
CA CYS A 287 -4.61 -9.42 -12.05
C CYS A 287 -3.16 -9.69 -12.49
N VAL A 288 -2.77 -9.09 -13.62
CA VAL A 288 -1.38 -9.09 -14.10
C VAL A 288 -0.75 -7.76 -13.71
N ARG A 289 0.35 -7.81 -12.94
CA ARG A 289 1.12 -6.66 -12.49
C ARG A 289 2.54 -6.77 -13.01
N GLU A 290 2.79 -6.21 -14.19
CA GLU A 290 4.14 -6.15 -14.79
C GLU A 290 5.12 -5.37 -13.90
N ASP A 291 4.63 -4.32 -13.23
CA ASP A 291 5.38 -3.49 -12.31
C ASP A 291 5.78 -4.19 -11.00
N HIS A 292 5.01 -5.20 -10.58
CA HIS A 292 5.34 -6.08 -9.45
C HIS A 292 5.88 -7.46 -9.89
N GLY A 293 5.91 -7.75 -11.19
CA GLY A 293 6.41 -9.02 -11.73
C GLY A 293 5.58 -10.26 -11.39
N PHE A 294 4.26 -10.13 -11.18
CA PHE A 294 3.39 -11.28 -10.88
C PHE A 294 2.13 -11.34 -11.75
N LYS A 295 1.56 -12.54 -11.86
CA LYS A 295 0.24 -12.81 -12.44
C LYS A 295 -0.61 -13.60 -11.45
N PHE A 296 -1.77 -13.05 -11.10
CA PHE A 296 -2.71 -13.58 -10.11
C PHE A 296 -4.01 -14.00 -10.81
N HIS A 297 -4.59 -15.12 -10.40
CA HIS A 297 -5.97 -15.47 -10.73
C HIS A 297 -6.70 -16.11 -9.54
N ALA A 298 -8.02 -15.99 -9.51
CA ALA A 298 -8.86 -16.51 -8.46
C ALA A 298 -10.23 -16.96 -8.99
N GLU A 299 -10.86 -17.87 -8.27
CA GLU A 299 -12.19 -18.40 -8.57
C GLU A 299 -13.01 -18.60 -7.28
N GLN A 300 -14.31 -18.32 -7.35
CA GLN A 300 -15.25 -18.71 -6.31
C GLN A 300 -15.63 -20.19 -6.50
N VAL A 301 -14.87 -21.07 -5.85
CA VAL A 301 -14.97 -22.53 -6.01
C VAL A 301 -16.13 -23.17 -5.26
N SER A 302 -16.67 -22.49 -4.24
CA SER A 302 -17.87 -22.94 -3.52
C SER A 302 -18.67 -21.77 -2.98
N HIS A 303 -19.98 -21.94 -2.83
CA HIS A 303 -20.86 -20.93 -2.25
C HIS A 303 -21.49 -21.37 -0.93
N HIS A 304 -21.65 -22.67 -0.70
CA HIS A 304 -22.16 -23.24 0.55
C HIS A 304 -21.27 -24.39 1.03
N PRO A 305 -20.25 -24.10 1.86
CA PRO A 305 -19.85 -22.78 2.34
C PRO A 305 -19.16 -21.90 1.28
N PRO A 306 -19.11 -20.57 1.44
CA PRO A 306 -18.41 -19.70 0.50
C PRO A 306 -16.90 -19.93 0.62
N ILE A 307 -16.28 -20.45 -0.44
CA ILE A 307 -14.85 -20.67 -0.55
C ILE A 307 -14.35 -19.95 -1.80
N SER A 308 -13.35 -19.10 -1.62
CA SER A 308 -12.61 -18.43 -2.69
C SER A 308 -11.20 -19.02 -2.75
N ALA A 309 -10.77 -19.48 -3.92
CA ALA A 309 -9.41 -19.98 -4.13
C ALA A 309 -8.64 -19.02 -5.04
N CYS A 310 -7.34 -18.83 -4.78
CA CYS A 310 -6.47 -18.03 -5.64
C CYS A 310 -5.08 -18.63 -5.79
N HIS A 311 -4.45 -18.31 -6.91
CA HIS A 311 -3.08 -18.67 -7.24
C HIS A 311 -2.37 -17.50 -7.92
N CYS A 312 -1.11 -17.31 -7.56
CA CYS A 312 -0.25 -16.25 -8.07
C CYS A 312 1.13 -16.81 -8.40
N GLU A 313 1.62 -16.50 -9.59
CA GLU A 313 2.94 -16.88 -10.07
C GLU A 313 3.77 -15.63 -10.31
N SER A 314 5.01 -15.65 -9.83
CA SER A 314 6.07 -14.69 -10.10
C SER A 314 7.33 -15.46 -10.48
N ARG A 315 8.35 -14.75 -10.98
CA ARG A 315 9.68 -15.32 -11.18
C ARG A 315 10.29 -15.83 -9.87
N ASN A 316 10.03 -15.14 -8.75
CA ASN A 316 10.72 -15.37 -7.47
C ASN A 316 9.88 -16.12 -6.45
N PHE A 317 8.55 -16.16 -6.62
CA PHE A 317 7.65 -16.80 -5.69
C PHE A 317 6.40 -17.35 -6.38
N ASN A 318 5.78 -18.34 -5.75
CA ASN A 318 4.38 -18.66 -5.99
C ASN A 318 3.61 -18.46 -4.70
N PHE A 319 2.38 -17.96 -4.80
CA PHE A 319 1.50 -17.69 -3.66
C PHE A 319 0.12 -18.30 -3.94
N TRP A 320 -0.44 -19.02 -2.99
CA TRP A 320 -1.79 -19.56 -3.13
C TRP A 320 -2.49 -19.76 -1.79
N GLN A 321 -3.81 -19.79 -1.86
CA GLN A 321 -4.67 -20.09 -0.72
C GLN A 321 -6.07 -20.42 -1.21
N ASP A 322 -6.79 -21.15 -0.37
CA ASP A 322 -8.24 -21.18 -0.39
C ASP A 322 -8.75 -20.70 0.98
N ILE A 323 -9.74 -19.82 0.96
CA ILE A 323 -10.27 -19.22 2.17
C ILE A 323 -11.78 -19.35 2.24
N ARG A 324 -12.24 -19.74 3.42
CA ARG A 324 -13.63 -19.69 3.85
C ARG A 324 -13.77 -18.62 4.93
N TRP A 325 -14.74 -17.73 4.78
CA TRP A 325 -15.03 -16.70 5.78
C TRP A 325 -16.22 -17.10 6.65
N LYS A 326 -16.05 -17.12 7.97
CA LYS A 326 -17.15 -17.27 8.93
C LYS A 326 -17.37 -15.96 9.67
N ASN A 327 -18.56 -15.40 9.55
CA ASN A 327 -18.93 -14.14 10.20
C ASN A 327 -19.88 -14.41 11.36
N LYS A 328 -19.57 -13.87 12.55
CA LYS A 328 -20.39 -13.95 13.75
C LYS A 328 -20.75 -12.55 14.25
N PHE A 329 -22.02 -12.29 14.50
CA PHE A 329 -22.47 -11.02 15.07
C PHE A 329 -22.73 -11.14 16.57
N TRP A 330 -22.03 -10.33 17.36
CA TRP A 330 -22.07 -10.32 18.82
C TRP A 330 -22.89 -9.16 19.40
N GLY A 331 -23.83 -8.62 18.64
CA GLY A 331 -24.69 -7.51 19.06
C GLY A 331 -24.08 -6.12 18.83
N LYS A 332 -22.87 -5.83 19.33
CA LYS A 332 -22.18 -4.54 19.09
C LYS A 332 -21.03 -4.62 18.09
N SER A 333 -20.49 -5.82 17.91
CA SER A 333 -19.33 -6.07 17.07
C SER A 333 -19.57 -7.26 16.14
N MET A 334 -18.83 -7.31 15.04
CA MET A 334 -18.85 -8.41 14.08
C MET A 334 -17.47 -9.05 14.05
N GLU A 335 -17.42 -10.34 14.38
CA GLU A 335 -16.21 -11.15 14.29
C GLU A 335 -16.16 -11.88 12.95
N ILE A 336 -15.01 -11.78 12.28
CA ILE A 336 -14.71 -12.38 10.98
C ILE A 336 -13.58 -13.38 11.23
N VAL A 337 -13.88 -14.65 10.98
CA VAL A 337 -12.96 -15.77 11.20
C VAL A 337 -12.61 -16.37 9.84
N PRO A 338 -11.42 -16.05 9.29
CA PRO A 338 -10.89 -16.74 8.11
C PRO A 338 -10.50 -18.18 8.46
N GLU A 339 -10.96 -19.14 7.66
CA GLU A 339 -10.57 -20.54 7.72
C GLU A 339 -9.87 -20.92 6.41
N GLY A 340 -8.62 -21.33 6.52
CA GLY A 340 -7.77 -21.71 5.39
C GLY A 340 -6.30 -21.54 5.74
N THR A 341 -5.44 -22.07 4.87
CA THR A 341 -3.98 -21.96 5.00
C THR A 341 -3.45 -21.17 3.81
N VAL A 342 -2.55 -20.24 4.08
CA VAL A 342 -1.86 -19.48 3.03
C VAL A 342 -0.51 -20.12 2.79
N HIS A 343 -0.09 -20.17 1.53
CA HIS A 343 1.15 -20.80 1.12
C HIS A 343 1.98 -19.87 0.24
N VAL A 344 3.29 -19.91 0.43
CA VAL A 344 4.28 -19.29 -0.45
C VAL A 344 5.43 -20.25 -0.70
N THR A 345 5.86 -20.39 -1.96
CA THR A 345 7.14 -21.04 -2.28
C THR A 345 8.13 -20.03 -2.78
N LEU A 346 9.40 -20.16 -2.39
CA LEU A 346 10.53 -19.41 -2.97
C LEU A 346 11.42 -20.40 -3.76
N PRO A 347 11.23 -20.54 -5.09
CA PRO A 347 11.84 -21.62 -5.87
C PRO A 347 13.38 -21.66 -5.80
N LYS A 348 14.03 -20.50 -5.69
CA LYS A 348 15.51 -20.40 -5.66
C LYS A 348 16.14 -21.25 -4.55
N TYR A 349 15.51 -21.34 -3.38
CA TYR A 349 16.00 -22.13 -2.24
C TYR A 349 15.16 -23.39 -2.00
N GLY A 350 14.11 -23.62 -2.79
CA GLY A 350 13.16 -24.71 -2.59
C GLY A 350 12.31 -24.54 -1.31
N ASP A 351 12.16 -23.33 -0.78
CA ASP A 351 11.36 -23.11 0.43
C ASP A 351 9.87 -23.27 0.14
N HIS A 352 9.13 -23.80 1.13
CA HIS A 352 7.67 -23.83 1.12
C HIS A 352 7.15 -23.36 2.47
N TYR A 353 6.74 -22.10 2.53
CA TYR A 353 6.13 -21.50 3.71
C TYR A 353 4.63 -21.73 3.75
N SER A 354 4.08 -21.90 4.96
CA SER A 354 2.64 -21.81 5.18
C SER A 354 2.30 -21.16 6.51
N TRP A 355 1.13 -20.52 6.58
CA TRP A 355 0.62 -19.93 7.81
C TRP A 355 -0.91 -19.87 7.87
N ASN A 356 -1.45 -19.78 9.08
CA ASN A 356 -2.87 -19.53 9.34
C ASN A 356 -3.18 -18.02 9.35
N LYS A 357 -4.45 -17.65 9.16
CA LYS A 357 -4.91 -16.26 9.36
C LYS A 357 -5.46 -16.05 10.78
N VAL A 358 -5.51 -14.79 11.19
CA VAL A 358 -6.07 -14.34 12.48
C VAL A 358 -7.51 -13.87 12.34
N ALA A 359 -8.26 -13.93 13.44
CA ALA A 359 -9.60 -13.38 13.50
C ALA A 359 -9.55 -11.84 13.46
N SER A 360 -10.61 -11.24 12.91
CA SER A 360 -10.81 -9.80 12.89
C SER A 360 -12.12 -9.45 13.57
N CYS A 361 -12.16 -8.36 14.34
CA CYS A 361 -13.38 -7.87 14.94
C CYS A 361 -13.60 -6.42 14.52
N ILE A 362 -14.76 -6.16 13.91
CA ILE A 362 -15.22 -4.82 13.61
C ILE A 362 -16.10 -4.37 14.77
N HIS A 363 -15.65 -3.34 15.48
CA HIS A 363 -16.33 -2.77 16.62
C HIS A 363 -17.26 -1.63 16.19
N ASN A 364 -18.20 -1.28 17.08
CA ASN A 364 -19.13 -0.16 16.88
C ASN A 364 -19.97 -0.27 15.60
N ILE A 365 -20.40 -1.48 15.23
CA ILE A 365 -21.17 -1.72 14.00
C ILE A 365 -22.46 -0.88 13.98
N LEU A 366 -23.09 -0.69 15.14
CA LEU A 366 -24.40 -0.05 15.30
C LEU A 366 -24.37 1.46 15.40
N ALA A 367 -23.37 2.01 16.09
CA ALA A 367 -23.29 3.44 16.40
C ALA A 367 -21.85 3.83 16.76
N GLY A 368 -21.46 5.05 16.39
CA GLY A 368 -20.12 5.59 16.61
C GLY A 368 -19.15 5.27 15.47
N GLN A 369 -17.90 5.67 15.65
CA GLN A 369 -16.84 5.41 14.69
C GLN A 369 -16.48 3.92 14.72
N ARG A 370 -16.66 3.24 13.58
CA ARG A 370 -16.23 1.85 13.39
C ARG A 370 -14.71 1.78 13.31
N TRP A 371 -14.17 0.73 13.90
CA TRP A 371 -12.76 0.41 13.81
C TRP A 371 -12.60 -1.10 13.79
N ILE A 372 -11.52 -1.56 13.17
CA ILE A 372 -11.20 -2.98 13.05
C ILE A 372 -10.02 -3.33 13.95
N GLU A 373 -10.10 -4.51 14.52
CA GLU A 373 -9.07 -5.11 15.34
C GLU A 373 -8.73 -6.49 14.79
N HIS A 374 -7.45 -6.84 14.77
CA HIS A 374 -6.99 -8.20 14.45
C HIS A 374 -6.42 -8.82 15.72
N TYR A 375 -6.74 -10.09 16.00
CA TYR A 375 -6.21 -10.78 17.18
C TYR A 375 -6.04 -12.28 16.97
N GLY A 376 -5.11 -12.84 17.74
CA GLY A 376 -4.75 -14.25 17.69
C GLY A 376 -3.28 -14.43 17.31
N GLU A 377 -2.92 -15.66 16.99
CA GLU A 377 -1.54 -16.01 16.67
C GLU A 377 -1.44 -16.52 15.23
N ILE A 378 -0.38 -16.11 14.52
CA ILE A 378 0.02 -16.67 13.24
C ILE A 378 1.29 -17.47 13.46
N ASN A 379 1.28 -18.72 13.01
CA ASN A 379 2.47 -19.57 12.98
C ASN A 379 2.91 -19.74 11.52
N ILE A 380 4.13 -19.29 11.23
CA ILE A 380 4.76 -19.39 9.91
C ILE A 380 5.81 -20.48 9.99
N VAL A 381 5.66 -21.50 9.15
CA VAL A 381 6.57 -22.65 9.09
C VAL A 381 7.04 -22.84 7.67
N ASN A 382 8.29 -23.29 7.50
CA ASN A 382 8.80 -23.79 6.23
C ASN A 382 8.79 -25.32 6.27
N HIS A 383 8.12 -25.96 5.31
CA HIS A 383 7.97 -27.42 5.26
C HIS A 383 9.24 -28.14 4.79
N ASN A 384 10.07 -27.45 4.00
CA ASN A 384 11.27 -28.02 3.39
C ASN A 384 12.55 -27.69 4.18
N ASP A 385 12.52 -26.67 5.04
CA ASP A 385 13.61 -26.33 5.97
C ASP A 385 13.08 -26.12 7.39
N LYS A 386 13.51 -26.99 8.32
CA LYS A 386 13.12 -26.95 9.74
C LYS A 386 14.10 -26.16 10.61
N SER A 387 15.04 -25.43 10.01
CA SER A 387 16.05 -24.65 10.73
C SER A 387 15.44 -23.54 11.60
N CYS A 388 14.34 -22.94 11.14
CA CYS A 388 13.63 -21.90 11.87
C CYS A 388 12.11 -21.87 11.61
N HIS A 389 11.36 -21.29 12.53
CA HIS A 389 9.93 -20.99 12.41
C HIS A 389 9.63 -19.62 13.01
N CYS A 390 8.49 -19.01 12.66
CA CYS A 390 8.09 -17.71 13.22
C CYS A 390 6.71 -17.77 13.84
N LYS A 391 6.56 -17.09 14.98
CA LYS A 391 5.27 -16.87 15.63
C LYS A 391 5.01 -15.37 15.74
N LEU A 392 3.85 -14.94 15.27
CA LEU A 392 3.33 -13.58 15.39
C LEU A 392 2.10 -13.60 16.29
N SER A 393 1.99 -12.67 17.23
CA SER A 393 0.89 -12.48 18.16
C SER A 393 0.28 -11.10 17.93
N PHE A 394 -0.97 -11.09 17.47
CA PHE A 394 -1.80 -9.91 17.31
C PHE A 394 -2.55 -9.67 18.61
N LEU A 395 -2.20 -8.59 19.31
CA LEU A 395 -2.71 -8.33 20.64
C LEU A 395 -4.09 -7.68 20.58
N LYS A 396 -5.02 -8.24 21.34
CA LYS A 396 -6.32 -7.61 21.58
C LYS A 396 -6.12 -6.38 22.46
N ALA A 397 -6.62 -5.24 22.01
CA ALA A 397 -6.65 -4.00 22.75
C ALA A 397 -7.38 -4.21 24.09
N SER A 398 -6.67 -3.94 25.19
CA SER A 398 -7.26 -3.93 26.52
C SER A 398 -7.83 -2.55 26.82
N TYR A 399 -8.94 -2.50 27.54
CA TYR A 399 -9.60 -1.26 27.99
C TYR A 399 -8.64 -0.31 28.76
N TRP A 400 -7.56 -0.87 29.33
CA TRP A 400 -6.58 -0.17 30.15
C TRP A 400 -5.25 0.13 29.42
N SER A 401 -5.09 -0.28 28.17
CA SER A 401 -3.84 -0.13 27.41
C SER A 401 -4.01 0.76 26.19
N SER A 402 -3.05 1.64 25.91
CA SER A 402 -2.95 2.39 24.65
C SER A 402 -2.45 1.55 23.46
N ASN A 403 -2.22 0.25 23.67
CA ASN A 403 -1.63 -0.69 22.72
C ASN A 403 -2.69 -1.13 21.69
N CYS A 404 -3.08 -0.20 20.83
CA CYS A 404 -3.91 -0.53 19.68
C CYS A 404 -3.04 -1.11 18.56
N ASN A 405 -3.58 -2.12 17.86
CA ASN A 405 -3.00 -2.68 16.64
C ASN A 405 -1.61 -3.33 16.78
N GLU A 406 -1.16 -3.62 18.00
CA GLU A 406 0.18 -4.16 18.23
C GLU A 406 0.33 -5.58 17.70
N VAL A 407 1.48 -5.80 17.06
CA VAL A 407 1.95 -7.12 16.63
C VAL A 407 3.32 -7.33 17.25
N HIS A 408 3.46 -8.44 17.96
CA HIS A 408 4.74 -8.93 18.49
C HIS A 408 5.04 -10.27 17.86
N GLY A 409 6.30 -10.59 17.67
CA GLY A 409 6.66 -11.90 17.18
C GLY A 409 8.12 -12.20 17.34
N SER A 410 8.47 -13.44 17.03
CA SER A 410 9.85 -13.88 17.05
C SER A 410 10.08 -14.98 16.01
N VAL A 411 11.27 -14.97 15.44
CA VAL A 411 11.81 -16.07 14.64
C VAL A 411 12.63 -16.93 15.60
N TYR A 412 12.33 -18.22 15.64
CA TYR A 412 12.95 -19.20 16.51
C TYR A 412 13.77 -20.17 15.67
N ASP A 413 14.89 -20.64 16.19
CA ASP A 413 15.57 -21.80 15.65
C ASP A 413 14.85 -23.11 16.00
N LYS A 414 15.37 -24.24 15.53
CA LYS A 414 14.88 -25.59 15.83
C LYS A 414 14.88 -25.95 17.32
N ASP A 415 15.73 -25.31 18.12
CA ASP A 415 15.90 -25.56 19.55
C ASP A 415 15.03 -24.61 20.39
N GLY A 416 14.22 -23.76 19.74
CA GLY A 416 13.33 -22.80 20.39
C GLY A 416 14.02 -21.52 20.86
N ARG A 417 15.27 -21.27 20.46
CA ARG A 417 15.98 -20.03 20.78
C ARG A 417 15.54 -18.93 19.82
N VAL A 418 15.36 -17.73 20.36
CA VAL A 418 14.97 -16.58 19.55
C VAL A 418 16.16 -16.07 18.74
N LEU A 419 16.04 -16.13 17.41
CA LEU A 419 16.98 -15.56 16.45
C LEU A 419 16.69 -14.08 16.19
N HIS A 420 15.42 -13.73 16.02
CA HIS A 420 14.98 -12.36 15.75
C HIS A 420 13.71 -12.03 16.50
N HIS A 421 13.64 -10.81 17.04
CA HIS A 421 12.41 -10.23 17.57
C HIS A 421 11.75 -9.33 16.52
N LEU A 422 10.44 -9.47 16.37
CA LEU A 422 9.59 -8.67 15.50
C LEU A 422 8.61 -7.88 16.36
N PHE A 423 8.43 -6.59 16.06
CA PHE A 423 7.45 -5.78 16.77
C PHE A 423 6.98 -4.59 15.92
N GLY A 424 5.78 -4.09 16.22
CA GLY A 424 5.23 -2.90 15.58
C GLY A 424 3.71 -2.90 15.64
N THR A 425 3.09 -2.28 14.65
CA THR A 425 1.65 -2.27 14.47
C THR A 425 1.29 -2.69 13.05
N TRP A 426 0.22 -3.47 12.90
CA TRP A 426 -0.16 -4.01 11.59
C TRP A 426 -0.58 -2.92 10.59
N ASN A 427 -0.90 -1.70 11.07
CA ASN A 427 -1.32 -0.57 10.25
C ASN A 427 -0.25 0.52 10.07
N GLU A 428 0.89 0.48 10.76
CA GLU A 428 1.95 1.51 10.61
C GLU A 428 3.33 0.97 10.27
N GLY A 429 3.61 -0.31 10.57
CA GLY A 429 4.85 -0.95 10.15
C GLY A 429 5.41 -1.96 11.15
N ILE A 430 6.30 -2.81 10.65
CA ILE A 430 7.00 -3.86 11.40
C ILE A 430 8.50 -3.61 11.41
N HIS A 431 9.09 -3.84 12.58
CA HIS A 431 10.52 -3.69 12.84
C HIS A 431 11.10 -5.02 13.34
N CYS A 432 12.38 -5.24 13.06
CA CYS A 432 13.14 -6.41 13.51
C CYS A 432 14.35 -5.97 14.35
N GLY A 433 14.62 -6.70 15.42
CA GLY A 433 15.74 -6.48 16.33
C GLY A 433 15.30 -6.09 17.73
N THR A 434 16.24 -5.62 18.56
CA THR A 434 15.91 -5.12 19.89
C THR A 434 15.59 -3.62 19.81
N GLN A 435 14.92 -3.05 20.82
CA GLN A 435 14.58 -1.61 20.84
C GLN A 435 15.79 -0.70 20.51
N ARG A 436 17.03 -1.15 20.82
CA ARG A 436 18.29 -0.44 20.54
C ARG A 436 18.81 -0.53 19.10
N THR A 437 18.42 -1.57 18.38
CA THR A 437 18.97 -1.94 17.06
C THR A 437 17.87 -2.17 16.01
N ALA A 438 16.64 -1.73 16.33
CA ALA A 438 15.46 -2.02 15.55
C ALA A 438 15.57 -1.45 14.14
N LYS A 439 15.50 -2.35 13.15
CA LYS A 439 15.44 -2.00 11.74
C LYS A 439 14.01 -2.12 11.25
N CYS A 440 13.52 -1.10 10.54
CA CYS A 440 12.23 -1.18 9.88
C CYS A 440 12.30 -2.17 8.70
N ILE A 441 11.39 -3.15 8.66
CA ILE A 441 11.32 -4.18 7.62
C ILE A 441 10.24 -3.85 6.59
N TRP A 442 9.12 -3.30 7.06
CA TRP A 442 7.97 -2.91 6.26
C TRP A 442 7.23 -1.72 6.88
N ARG A 443 6.65 -0.87 6.03
CA ARG A 443 5.68 0.19 6.34
C ARG A 443 4.65 0.28 5.21
N PRO A 444 3.39 0.65 5.51
CA PRO A 444 2.40 0.85 4.48
C PRO A 444 2.77 2.04 3.58
N GLY A 445 2.33 1.95 2.33
CA GLY A 445 2.38 3.06 1.38
C GLY A 445 1.55 4.26 1.86
N THR A 446 1.83 5.44 1.31
CA THR A 446 1.00 6.62 1.60
C THR A 446 -0.35 6.46 0.93
N LEU A 447 -1.42 6.56 1.71
CA LEU A 447 -2.79 6.56 1.18
C LEU A 447 -3.01 7.75 0.23
N PRO A 448 -3.85 7.59 -0.80
CA PRO A 448 -4.31 8.71 -1.62
C PRO A 448 -4.89 9.85 -0.76
N THR A 449 -4.67 11.10 -1.17
CA THR A 449 -5.09 12.29 -0.40
C THR A 449 -6.59 12.29 -0.09
N GLU A 450 -7.40 11.71 -0.98
CA GLU A 450 -8.85 11.66 -0.90
C GLU A 450 -9.38 10.22 -0.69
N HIS A 451 -8.56 9.33 -0.12
CA HIS A 451 -8.94 7.92 0.07
C HIS A 451 -10.29 7.73 0.78
N GLU A 452 -10.65 8.60 1.74
CA GLU A 452 -11.95 8.55 2.44
C GLU A 452 -13.14 8.73 1.48
N LEU A 453 -12.99 9.53 0.42
CA LEU A 453 -14.01 9.70 -0.62
C LEU A 453 -14.14 8.46 -1.51
N TYR A 454 -13.12 7.61 -1.56
CA TYR A 454 -13.06 6.41 -2.38
C TYR A 454 -12.95 5.15 -1.50
N TYR A 455 -13.90 5.00 -0.58
CA TYR A 455 -14.08 3.81 0.28
C TYR A 455 -12.90 3.48 1.22
N GLY A 456 -11.95 4.39 1.39
CA GLY A 456 -10.72 4.17 2.13
C GLY A 456 -9.66 3.38 1.36
N PHE A 457 -9.77 3.29 0.03
CA PHE A 457 -8.89 2.45 -0.79
C PHE A 457 -7.42 2.89 -0.77
N THR A 458 -6.53 1.89 -0.78
CA THR A 458 -5.12 2.09 -1.13
C THR A 458 -5.00 2.39 -2.63
N ARG A 459 -3.83 2.84 -3.08
CA ARG A 459 -3.58 3.00 -4.51
C ARG A 459 -3.76 1.67 -5.25
N PHE A 460 -3.26 0.58 -4.68
CA PHE A 460 -3.39 -0.76 -5.24
C PHE A 460 -4.87 -1.16 -5.39
N ALA A 461 -5.69 -0.95 -4.35
CA ALA A 461 -7.12 -1.25 -4.40
C ALA A 461 -7.89 -0.43 -5.44
N ILE A 462 -7.53 0.86 -5.64
CA ILE A 462 -8.10 1.69 -6.71
C ILE A 462 -7.86 1.05 -8.07
N GLU A 463 -6.76 0.35 -8.30
CA GLU A 463 -6.38 -0.19 -9.61
C GLU A 463 -7.08 -1.53 -9.93
N LEU A 464 -7.63 -2.25 -8.94
CA LEU A 464 -8.05 -3.65 -9.10
C LEU A 464 -9.23 -3.88 -10.05
N ASN A 465 -10.23 -3.00 -10.00
CA ASN A 465 -11.46 -3.11 -10.79
C ASN A 465 -11.44 -2.25 -12.07
N GLU A 466 -10.27 -1.68 -12.41
CA GLU A 466 -10.07 -0.98 -13.67
C GLU A 466 -10.25 -1.94 -14.85
N MET A 467 -11.07 -1.54 -15.83
CA MET A 467 -11.22 -2.24 -17.09
C MET A 467 -10.33 -1.58 -18.13
N ASP A 468 -9.18 -2.18 -18.42
CA ASP A 468 -8.30 -1.71 -19.49
C ASP A 468 -8.81 -2.20 -20.86
N PRO A 469 -9.11 -1.31 -21.82
CA PRO A 469 -9.57 -1.70 -23.15
C PRO A 469 -8.66 -2.70 -23.88
N ALA A 470 -7.34 -2.64 -23.66
CA ALA A 470 -6.38 -3.51 -24.33
C ALA A 470 -6.44 -4.96 -23.82
N THR A 471 -6.68 -5.14 -22.51
CA THR A 471 -6.77 -6.47 -21.89
C THR A 471 -8.19 -7.00 -21.78
N LYS A 472 -9.22 -6.17 -21.96
CA LYS A 472 -10.64 -6.55 -21.90
C LYS A 472 -10.99 -7.78 -22.74
N THR A 473 -10.44 -7.90 -23.95
CA THR A 473 -10.72 -9.02 -24.87
C THR A 473 -10.06 -10.33 -24.45
N LEU A 474 -9.09 -10.27 -23.53
CA LEU A 474 -8.36 -11.43 -23.00
C LEU A 474 -9.00 -12.01 -21.74
N LEU A 475 -9.97 -11.32 -21.14
CA LEU A 475 -10.63 -11.73 -19.92
C LEU A 475 -11.71 -12.78 -20.20
N PRO A 476 -11.90 -13.77 -19.31
CA PRO A 476 -13.08 -14.64 -19.40
C PRO A 476 -14.34 -13.80 -19.10
N PRO A 477 -15.50 -14.17 -19.67
CA PRO A 477 -16.77 -13.49 -19.36
C PRO A 477 -17.25 -13.75 -17.93
N THR A 478 -16.48 -14.48 -17.12
CA THR A 478 -16.67 -14.65 -15.67
C THR A 478 -15.79 -13.71 -14.84
N ASP A 479 -14.95 -12.86 -15.46
CA ASP A 479 -14.09 -11.91 -14.74
C ASP A 479 -14.92 -10.85 -14.00
N THR A 480 -14.55 -10.59 -12.75
CA THR A 480 -15.23 -9.66 -11.85
C THR A 480 -15.40 -8.27 -12.44
N ARG A 481 -14.49 -7.81 -13.33
CA ARG A 481 -14.59 -6.48 -13.93
C ARG A 481 -15.83 -6.28 -14.82
N PHE A 482 -16.42 -7.37 -15.32
CA PHE A 482 -17.67 -7.37 -16.08
C PHE A 482 -18.92 -7.43 -15.20
N ARG A 483 -18.76 -7.69 -13.90
CA ARG A 483 -19.88 -7.85 -12.96
C ARG A 483 -20.66 -6.52 -12.81
N PRO A 484 -21.95 -6.47 -13.20
CA PRO A 484 -22.66 -5.20 -13.39
C PRO A 484 -23.01 -4.46 -12.10
N ASP A 485 -23.46 -5.15 -11.04
CA ASP A 485 -23.80 -4.50 -9.76
C ASP A 485 -22.60 -3.81 -9.11
N GLN A 486 -21.44 -4.45 -9.17
CA GLN A 486 -20.19 -3.88 -8.68
C GLN A 486 -19.74 -2.68 -9.52
N ARG A 487 -19.87 -2.75 -10.86
CA ARG A 487 -19.55 -1.63 -11.76
C ARG A 487 -20.46 -0.43 -11.54
N PHE A 488 -21.77 -0.64 -11.44
CA PHE A 488 -22.71 0.45 -11.19
C PHE A 488 -22.47 1.14 -9.85
N LEU A 489 -22.11 0.39 -8.80
CA LEU A 489 -21.73 0.98 -7.51
C LEU A 489 -20.49 1.87 -7.66
N GLU A 490 -19.49 1.39 -8.38
CA GLU A 490 -18.23 2.12 -8.63
C GLU A 490 -18.44 3.42 -9.43
N GLU A 491 -19.42 3.42 -10.33
CA GLU A 491 -19.85 4.57 -11.13
C GLU A 491 -20.84 5.49 -10.38
N GLY A 492 -21.22 5.13 -9.15
CA GLY A 492 -22.13 5.92 -8.31
C GLY A 492 -23.62 5.74 -8.64
N ASN A 493 -23.98 4.81 -9.51
CA ASN A 493 -25.36 4.50 -9.85
C ASN A 493 -25.95 3.46 -8.87
N LEU A 494 -26.38 3.93 -7.69
CA LEU A 494 -26.88 3.08 -6.61
C LEU A 494 -28.16 2.30 -6.98
N GLU A 495 -29.04 2.92 -7.77
CA GLU A 495 -30.31 2.30 -8.17
C GLU A 495 -30.05 1.08 -9.07
N ALA A 496 -29.27 1.26 -10.14
CA ALA A 496 -28.88 0.16 -11.03
C ALA A 496 -28.03 -0.89 -10.32
N ALA A 497 -27.16 -0.48 -9.38
CA ALA A 497 -26.37 -1.40 -8.58
C ALA A 497 -27.27 -2.30 -7.70
N SER A 498 -28.28 -1.71 -7.06
CA SER A 498 -29.23 -2.44 -6.20
C SER A 498 -30.09 -3.41 -7.01
N GLU A 499 -30.66 -2.96 -8.13
CA GLU A 499 -31.47 -3.79 -9.03
C GLU A 499 -30.65 -4.96 -9.60
N SER A 500 -29.46 -4.66 -10.13
CA SER A 500 -28.57 -5.68 -10.68
C SER A 500 -28.16 -6.69 -9.63
N LYS A 501 -27.85 -6.25 -8.40
CA LYS A 501 -27.48 -7.15 -7.30
C LYS A 501 -28.60 -8.13 -6.96
N LEU A 502 -29.83 -7.63 -6.82
CA LEU A 502 -31.02 -8.46 -6.58
C LEU A 502 -31.20 -9.50 -7.68
N ARG A 503 -31.08 -9.08 -8.95
CA ARG A 503 -31.20 -9.96 -10.12
C ARG A 503 -30.14 -11.07 -10.11
N LEU A 504 -28.86 -10.73 -9.89
CA LEU A 504 -27.76 -11.70 -9.85
C LEU A 504 -27.91 -12.70 -8.71
N GLU A 505 -28.29 -12.23 -7.51
CA GLU A 505 -28.53 -13.10 -6.35
C GLU A 505 -29.73 -14.03 -6.57
N GLU A 506 -30.78 -13.59 -7.28
CA GLU A 506 -31.91 -14.43 -7.66
C GLU A 506 -31.52 -15.47 -8.73
N GLN A 507 -30.82 -15.07 -9.79
CA GLN A 507 -30.32 -15.98 -10.83
C GLN A 507 -29.41 -17.06 -10.24
N GLN A 508 -28.51 -16.69 -9.33
CA GLN A 508 -27.66 -17.65 -8.63
C GLN A 508 -28.48 -18.62 -7.77
N ARG A 509 -29.51 -18.15 -7.06
CA ARG A 509 -30.41 -19.02 -6.26
C ARG A 509 -31.13 -20.02 -7.15
N LYS A 510 -31.68 -19.57 -8.29
CA LYS A 510 -32.34 -20.45 -9.28
C LYS A 510 -31.36 -21.47 -9.86
N ARG A 511 -30.17 -21.05 -10.28
CA ARG A 511 -29.13 -21.96 -10.80
C ARG A 511 -28.76 -23.03 -9.78
N ARG A 512 -28.65 -22.67 -8.49
CA ARG A 512 -28.37 -23.64 -7.43
C ARG A 512 -29.49 -24.64 -7.25
N GLN A 513 -30.74 -24.18 -7.19
CA GLN A 513 -31.91 -25.06 -7.06
C GLN A 513 -31.93 -26.09 -8.21
N LEU A 514 -31.69 -25.65 -9.45
CA LEU A 514 -31.60 -26.54 -10.60
C LEU A 514 -30.45 -27.57 -10.46
N LEU A 515 -29.27 -27.16 -9.98
CA LEU A 515 -28.16 -28.08 -9.75
C LEU A 515 -28.48 -29.11 -8.67
N GLU A 516 -29.12 -28.69 -7.57
CA GLU A 516 -29.55 -29.55 -6.46
C GLU A 516 -30.64 -30.54 -6.90
N GLU A 517 -31.66 -30.08 -7.63
CA GLU A 517 -32.75 -30.92 -8.17
C GLU A 517 -32.25 -31.99 -9.12
N ASN A 518 -31.20 -31.69 -9.90
CA ASN A 518 -30.60 -32.63 -10.86
C ASN A 518 -29.42 -33.43 -10.27
N ASN A 519 -29.11 -33.29 -8.98
CA ASN A 519 -27.94 -33.90 -8.33
C ASN A 519 -26.60 -33.62 -9.07
N ILE A 520 -26.47 -32.41 -9.64
CA ILE A 520 -25.26 -31.97 -10.35
C ILE A 520 -24.40 -31.15 -9.39
N GLU A 521 -23.20 -31.63 -9.07
CA GLU A 521 -22.21 -30.85 -8.34
C GLU A 521 -21.53 -29.83 -9.27
N HIS A 522 -21.44 -28.57 -8.81
CA HIS A 522 -20.65 -27.56 -9.53
C HIS A 522 -19.17 -27.93 -9.50
N LYS A 523 -18.55 -28.02 -10.67
CA LYS A 523 -17.11 -28.24 -10.82
C LYS A 523 -16.42 -26.91 -11.13
N PRO A 524 -15.58 -26.39 -10.22
CA PRO A 524 -14.75 -25.23 -10.51
C PRO A 524 -13.85 -25.49 -11.72
N ARG A 525 -13.61 -24.44 -12.49
CA ARG A 525 -12.96 -24.54 -13.80
C ARG A 525 -11.44 -24.57 -13.69
N PHE A 526 -10.87 -23.76 -12.82
CA PHE A 526 -9.43 -23.51 -12.74
C PHE A 526 -8.79 -24.10 -11.48
N PHE A 527 -9.61 -24.53 -10.53
CA PHE A 527 -9.15 -25.14 -9.30
C PHE A 527 -9.67 -26.56 -9.15
N LYS A 528 -8.84 -27.43 -8.59
CA LYS A 528 -9.22 -28.80 -8.22
C LYS A 528 -9.12 -28.99 -6.72
N LYS A 529 -10.07 -29.74 -6.18
CA LYS A 529 -10.07 -30.14 -4.78
C LYS A 529 -9.01 -31.21 -4.55
N VAL A 530 -8.18 -31.03 -3.53
CA VAL A 530 -7.20 -32.02 -3.07
C VAL A 530 -7.41 -32.30 -1.59
N LYS A 531 -7.09 -33.53 -1.17
CA LYS A 531 -7.19 -33.95 0.22
C LYS A 531 -5.79 -34.06 0.81
N GLY A 532 -5.50 -33.25 1.82
CA GLY A 532 -4.25 -33.27 2.55
C GLY A 532 -4.09 -34.56 3.38
N SER A 533 -2.87 -34.80 3.85
CA SER A 533 -2.55 -35.93 4.74
C SER A 533 -3.27 -35.86 6.09
N ASP A 534 -3.68 -34.66 6.51
CA ASP A 534 -4.49 -34.41 7.70
C ASP A 534 -6.00 -34.61 7.46
N GLY A 535 -6.38 -35.07 6.26
CA GLY A 535 -7.76 -35.30 5.85
C GLY A 535 -8.53 -34.03 5.48
N LYS A 536 -7.92 -32.84 5.58
CA LYS A 536 -8.56 -31.59 5.17
C LYS A 536 -8.57 -31.44 3.66
N GLU A 537 -9.67 -30.89 3.16
CA GLU A 537 -9.79 -30.53 1.76
C GLU A 537 -9.24 -29.11 1.55
N SER A 538 -8.47 -28.93 0.48
CA SER A 538 -8.00 -27.63 -0.01
C SER A 538 -8.20 -27.53 -1.52
N TRP A 539 -8.11 -26.31 -2.05
CA TRP A 539 -8.24 -26.07 -3.49
C TRP A 539 -6.92 -25.58 -4.04
N ILE A 540 -6.43 -26.25 -5.08
CA ILE A 540 -5.19 -25.87 -5.77
C ILE A 540 -5.47 -25.59 -7.23
N ASP A 541 -4.67 -24.70 -7.81
CA ASP A 541 -4.69 -24.43 -9.25
C ASP A 541 -4.49 -25.74 -10.04
N ASN A 542 -5.23 -25.89 -11.14
CA ASN A 542 -5.09 -27.01 -12.05
C ASN A 542 -4.10 -26.70 -13.20
N GLY A 543 -3.55 -25.49 -13.25
CA GLY A 543 -2.52 -25.06 -14.20
C GLY A 543 -3.07 -24.63 -15.55
N THR A 544 -4.39 -24.55 -15.72
CA THR A 544 -4.99 -24.31 -17.05
C THR A 544 -5.31 -22.84 -17.33
N TYR A 545 -5.45 -21.98 -16.31
CA TYR A 545 -5.95 -20.61 -16.48
C TYR A 545 -5.14 -19.81 -17.51
N TRP A 546 -3.82 -19.71 -17.29
CA TRP A 546 -2.94 -18.92 -18.14
C TRP A 546 -2.71 -19.51 -19.52
N ASP A 547 -2.82 -20.84 -19.66
CA ASP A 547 -2.73 -21.50 -20.96
C ASP A 547 -3.99 -21.27 -21.79
N LEU A 548 -5.17 -21.34 -21.17
CA LEU A 548 -6.46 -21.02 -21.82
C LEU A 548 -6.62 -19.53 -22.13
N ARG A 549 -5.91 -18.65 -21.42
CA ARG A 549 -5.86 -17.21 -21.71
C ARG A 549 -5.05 -16.88 -22.97
N LYS A 550 -4.15 -17.77 -23.41
CA LYS A 550 -3.38 -17.58 -24.66
C LYS A 550 -4.29 -17.72 -25.87
N ASP A 551 -3.97 -16.98 -26.94
CA ASP A 551 -4.70 -16.91 -28.22
C ASP A 551 -5.28 -18.26 -28.69
N PRO A 552 -6.60 -18.40 -28.96
CA PRO A 552 -7.65 -17.35 -29.09
C PRO A 552 -8.27 -16.89 -27.75
N GLY A 553 -7.65 -17.24 -26.63
CA GLY A 553 -8.10 -16.91 -25.30
C GLY A 553 -9.40 -17.63 -24.95
N PHE A 554 -10.20 -16.98 -24.11
CA PHE A 554 -11.45 -17.55 -23.62
C PHE A 554 -12.59 -17.56 -24.66
N VAL A 555 -12.42 -16.98 -25.86
CA VAL A 555 -13.52 -16.78 -26.82
C VAL A 555 -14.14 -18.10 -27.30
N ASN A 556 -13.35 -19.15 -27.45
CA ASN A 556 -13.81 -20.45 -27.97
C ASN A 556 -14.25 -21.44 -26.88
N LEU A 557 -14.37 -20.96 -25.65
CA LEU A 557 -14.74 -21.79 -24.52
C LEU A 557 -16.20 -21.56 -24.15
N GLU A 558 -16.92 -22.62 -23.81
CA GLU A 558 -18.20 -22.47 -23.12
C GLU A 558 -17.96 -21.89 -21.73
N HIS A 559 -18.78 -20.91 -21.35
CA HIS A 559 -18.70 -20.24 -20.06
C HIS A 559 -20.03 -20.30 -19.34
N ALA A 560 -19.97 -20.35 -18.01
CA ALA A 560 -21.16 -20.12 -17.21
C ALA A 560 -21.63 -18.68 -17.42
N LEU A 561 -22.89 -18.50 -17.82
CA LEU A 561 -23.52 -17.18 -17.85
C LEU A 561 -23.83 -16.78 -16.40
N LEU A 562 -23.09 -15.82 -15.87
CA LEU A 562 -23.22 -15.36 -14.48
C LEU A 562 -24.07 -14.08 -14.33
N TRP A 563 -24.25 -13.30 -15.40
CA TRP A 563 -24.96 -12.01 -15.40
C TRP A 563 -25.72 -11.70 -16.69
#